data_AF-A0A7Y8SSL9-F1
#
_entry.id   AF-A0A7Y8SSL9-F1
#
_cell.length_a   1.000
_cell.length_b   1.000
_cell.length_c   1.000
_cell.angle_alpha   90.00
_cell.angle_beta   90.00
_cell.angle_gamma   90.00
#
_symmetry.space_group_name_H-M   'P 1'
#
loop_
_entity.id
_entity.type
_entity.pdbx_description
1 polymer ?
#
loop_
_entity_poly.entity_id
_entity_poly.type
_entity_poly.pdbx_seq_one_letter_code
_entity_poly.pdbx_strand_id
1 'polypeptide(L)'
;MEMLGEAGAQLDAARTWVAAHGPGLLERAFAFLANPWVRTLGLAVIVYATIRVIASVYSGDMQNSELGPLGVRPHAAQRLERNTILLPRLLMPMNMDGVQADCKIYYAFTDARGKRRDVQVYAMRDVRLAVSPVKLPRVSTTIYGQEIPDVATEDVCFPPVDFDQAPPGVSATPERAIAYAAQYKILDNWREDDEALLISVHNDVLEEIKEARREWITEEAEKVRKAREGGAMHRWLNRGVARKRPNVVGSYYIKLEFSHEPWFVLTRHPDRELKMTAWLTVLTSMFAVLMEAWPTAPERMERSAAISVEDAPTPRGTPARPVIRP
;
A
#
# COMPACT_ATOMS: atom_id res chain seq x y z
N MET A 1 52.64 5.42 -20.10
CA MET A 1 53.06 5.07 -18.72
C MET A 1 52.83 6.21 -17.71
N GLU A 2 52.46 7.43 -18.12
CA GLU A 2 52.18 8.55 -17.18
C GLU A 2 50.81 8.48 -16.50
N MET A 3 49.76 7.92 -17.14
CA MET A 3 48.41 7.88 -16.54
C MET A 3 48.26 6.97 -15.31
N LEU A 4 49.19 6.05 -15.04
CA LEU A 4 49.19 5.23 -13.83
C LEU A 4 49.82 5.96 -12.63
N GLY A 5 50.67 6.96 -12.87
CA GLY A 5 51.29 7.77 -11.81
C GLY A 5 50.33 8.77 -11.18
N GLU A 6 49.47 9.39 -11.98
CA GLU A 6 48.49 10.38 -11.50
C GLU A 6 47.37 9.74 -10.66
N ALA A 7 46.91 8.54 -11.04
CA ALA A 7 45.91 7.79 -10.25
C ALA A 7 46.46 7.34 -8.88
N GLY A 8 47.75 6.97 -8.82
CA GLY A 8 48.44 6.67 -7.57
C GLY A 8 48.55 7.90 -6.66
N ALA A 9 48.93 9.05 -7.22
CA ALA A 9 49.04 10.30 -6.47
C ALA A 9 47.68 10.79 -5.92
N GLN A 10 46.58 10.62 -6.65
CA GLN A 10 45.23 10.96 -6.16
C GLN A 10 44.74 10.03 -5.06
N LEU A 11 45.05 8.73 -5.14
CA LEU A 11 44.71 7.76 -4.08
C LEU A 11 45.51 8.02 -2.81
N ASP A 12 46.78 8.39 -2.93
CA ASP A 12 47.61 8.74 -1.77
C ASP A 12 47.21 10.09 -1.17
N ALA A 13 46.79 11.07 -1.98
CA ALA A 13 46.19 12.31 -1.51
C ALA A 13 44.85 12.09 -0.78
N ALA A 14 44.00 11.20 -1.30
CA ALA A 14 42.74 10.84 -0.63
C ALA A 14 42.99 10.08 0.68
N ARG A 15 43.96 9.15 0.70
CA ARG A 15 44.36 8.42 1.92
C ARG A 15 44.94 9.34 2.98
N THR A 16 45.80 10.27 2.60
CA THR A 16 46.37 11.26 3.54
C THR A 16 45.33 12.25 4.03
N TRP A 17 44.37 12.67 3.19
CA TRP A 17 43.25 13.51 3.62
C TRP A 17 42.33 12.79 4.61
N VAL A 18 41.96 11.53 4.34
CA VAL A 18 41.18 10.68 5.26
C VAL A 18 41.96 10.37 6.53
N ALA A 19 43.27 10.14 6.47
CA ALA A 19 44.09 9.93 7.67
C ALA A 19 44.23 11.21 8.52
N ALA A 20 44.28 12.38 7.89
CA ALA A 20 44.43 13.66 8.58
C ALA A 20 43.10 14.20 9.16
N HIS A 21 41.97 13.98 8.47
CA HIS A 21 40.67 14.55 8.87
C HIS A 21 39.66 13.50 9.33
N GLY A 22 39.84 12.23 8.96
CA GLY A 22 39.01 11.11 9.39
C GLY A 22 38.96 10.92 10.90
N PRO A 23 40.09 10.90 11.65
CA PRO A 23 40.03 10.76 13.10
C PRO A 23 39.33 11.95 13.77
N GLY A 24 39.54 13.19 13.31
CA GLY A 24 38.85 14.37 13.84
C GLY A 24 37.35 14.43 13.50
N LEU A 25 36.95 13.95 12.33
CA LEU A 25 35.53 13.79 11.96
C LEU A 25 34.86 12.68 12.76
N LEU A 26 35.54 11.55 12.95
CA LEU A 26 35.06 10.45 13.77
C LEU A 26 34.97 10.85 15.24
N GLU A 27 35.98 11.52 15.80
CA GLU A 27 35.95 12.03 17.18
C GLU A 27 34.85 13.07 17.38
N ARG A 28 34.63 13.98 16.42
CA ARG A 28 33.50 14.93 16.46
C ARG A 28 32.16 14.22 16.33
N ALA A 29 32.06 13.19 15.50
CA ALA A 29 30.87 12.35 15.39
C ALA A 29 30.63 11.54 16.66
N PHE A 30 31.67 10.99 17.29
CA PHE A 30 31.59 10.27 18.57
C PHE A 30 31.24 11.21 19.72
N ALA A 31 31.77 12.43 19.75
CA ALA A 31 31.43 13.45 20.73
C ALA A 31 30.00 13.99 20.55
N PHE A 32 29.56 14.15 19.29
CA PHE A 32 28.18 14.51 18.97
C PHE A 32 27.21 13.38 19.34
N LEU A 33 27.57 12.14 19.02
CA LEU A 33 26.85 10.95 19.45
C LEU A 33 26.96 10.75 20.96
N ALA A 34 27.95 11.26 21.68
CA ALA A 34 28.00 11.16 23.15
C ALA A 34 26.89 11.96 23.85
N ASN A 35 26.21 12.86 23.14
CA ASN A 35 25.08 13.57 23.68
C ASN A 35 23.84 12.65 23.77
N PRO A 36 23.28 12.42 24.97
CA PRO A 36 22.14 11.52 25.15
C PRO A 36 20.89 11.96 24.36
N TRP A 37 20.71 13.26 24.12
CA TRP A 37 19.59 13.77 23.30
C TRP A 37 19.74 13.42 21.82
N VAL A 38 20.98 13.46 21.30
CA VAL A 38 21.27 13.11 19.91
C VAL A 38 21.06 11.61 19.68
N ARG A 39 21.48 10.76 20.62
CA ARG A 39 21.23 9.32 20.55
C ARG A 39 19.75 8.99 20.62
N THR A 40 19.02 9.62 21.54
CA THR A 40 17.57 9.43 21.68
C THR A 40 16.84 9.82 20.40
N LEU A 41 17.20 10.95 19.79
CA LEU A 41 16.61 11.39 18.52
C LEU A 41 17.00 10.46 17.37
N GLY A 42 18.27 10.05 17.29
CA GLY A 42 18.74 9.08 16.30
C GLY A 42 17.99 7.74 16.39
N LEU A 43 17.79 7.23 17.60
CA LEU A 43 17.04 6.00 17.84
C LEU A 43 15.56 6.18 17.50
N ALA A 44 14.93 7.30 17.81
CA ALA A 44 13.57 7.60 17.39
C ALA A 44 13.42 7.61 15.86
N VAL A 45 14.39 8.18 15.14
CA VAL A 45 14.43 8.16 13.66
C VAL A 45 14.60 6.74 13.13
N ILE A 46 15.47 5.93 13.72
CA ILE A 46 15.66 4.52 13.33
C ILE A 46 14.37 3.74 13.53
N VAL A 47 13.72 3.86 14.69
CA VAL A 47 12.44 3.20 14.99
C VAL A 47 11.37 3.61 13.97
N TYR A 48 11.24 4.91 13.71
CA TYR A 48 10.29 5.41 12.74
C TYR A 48 10.54 4.81 11.35
N ALA A 49 11.80 4.76 10.92
CA ALA A 49 12.18 4.17 9.63
C ALA A 49 11.90 2.66 9.58
N THR A 50 12.22 1.90 10.65
CA THR A 50 11.93 0.47 10.73
C THR A 50 10.44 0.18 10.66
N ILE A 51 9.61 0.91 11.42
CA ILE A 51 8.15 0.76 11.36
C ILE A 51 7.64 1.07 9.95
N ARG A 52 8.17 2.12 9.31
CA ARG A 52 7.81 2.47 7.94
C ARG A 52 8.18 1.38 6.93
N VAL A 53 9.33 0.73 7.09
CA VAL A 53 9.74 -0.40 6.23
C VAL A 53 8.82 -1.60 6.44
N ILE A 54 8.54 -1.98 7.70
CA ILE A 54 7.58 -3.05 8.02
C ILE A 54 6.21 -2.75 7.38
N ALA A 55 5.74 -1.50 7.53
CA ALA A 55 4.50 -1.04 6.91
C ALA A 55 4.53 -1.25 5.40
N SER A 56 5.59 -0.81 4.72
CA SER A 56 5.71 -0.89 3.27
C SER A 56 5.77 -2.32 2.73
N VAL A 57 6.42 -3.24 3.45
CA VAL A 57 6.54 -4.64 3.01
C VAL A 57 5.19 -5.36 3.11
N TYR A 58 4.53 -5.23 4.26
CA TYR A 58 3.27 -5.93 4.51
C TYR A 58 2.06 -5.28 3.86
N SER A 59 2.06 -3.95 3.72
CA SER A 59 1.02 -3.29 2.95
C SER A 59 1.12 -3.68 1.48
N GLY A 60 2.31 -3.98 0.95
CA GLY A 60 2.53 -4.37 -0.44
C GLY A 60 1.71 -5.59 -0.87
N ASP A 61 1.55 -6.58 0.01
CA ASP A 61 0.78 -7.80 -0.26
C ASP A 61 -0.73 -7.53 -0.33
N MET A 62 -1.26 -6.68 0.58
CA MET A 62 -2.68 -6.31 0.54
C MET A 62 -3.01 -5.22 -0.49
N GLN A 63 -2.09 -4.29 -0.74
CA GLN A 63 -2.30 -3.15 -1.64
C GLN A 63 -2.31 -3.55 -3.10
N ASN A 64 -1.55 -4.57 -3.51
CA ASN A 64 -1.51 -5.02 -4.90
C ASN A 64 -2.50 -6.15 -5.22
N SER A 65 -3.31 -6.56 -4.25
CA SER A 65 -4.36 -7.54 -4.47
C SER A 65 -5.56 -6.86 -5.13
N GLU A 66 -5.66 -6.99 -6.45
CA GLU A 66 -6.91 -6.72 -7.17
C GLU A 66 -7.96 -7.74 -6.72
N LEU A 67 -8.98 -7.27 -6.03
CA LEU A 67 -10.06 -8.12 -5.54
C LEU A 67 -11.20 -8.12 -6.58
N GLY A 68 -11.51 -9.28 -7.14
CA GLY A 68 -12.61 -9.47 -8.09
C GLY A 68 -12.60 -10.83 -8.77
N PRO A 69 -13.57 -11.13 -9.64
CA PRO A 69 -14.61 -10.24 -10.19
C PRO A 69 -15.69 -9.81 -9.18
N LEU A 70 -16.25 -8.60 -9.37
CA LEU A 70 -17.20 -7.97 -8.46
C LEU A 70 -18.48 -7.46 -9.14
N GLY A 71 -19.59 -7.58 -8.42
CA GLY A 71 -20.81 -6.80 -8.68
C GLY A 71 -20.91 -5.64 -7.70
N VAL A 72 -21.39 -4.49 -8.16
CA VAL A 72 -21.54 -3.29 -7.32
C VAL A 72 -23.03 -3.02 -7.11
N ARG A 73 -23.46 -2.91 -5.86
CA ARG A 73 -24.86 -2.64 -5.52
C ARG A 73 -24.99 -1.42 -4.60
N PRO A 74 -26.16 -0.76 -4.55
CA PRO A 74 -26.38 0.30 -3.58
C PRO A 74 -26.43 -0.27 -2.15
N HIS A 75 -26.18 0.57 -1.15
CA HIS A 75 -26.39 0.25 0.25
C HIS A 75 -27.86 -0.16 0.52
N ALA A 76 -28.05 -1.27 1.23
CA ALA A 76 -29.38 -1.68 1.69
C ALA A 76 -29.88 -0.80 2.85
N ALA A 77 -28.96 -0.27 3.65
CA ALA A 77 -29.28 0.60 4.79
C ALA A 77 -28.98 2.06 4.44
N GLN A 78 -29.97 2.93 4.56
CA GLN A 78 -29.84 4.39 4.34
C GLN A 78 -28.86 5.09 5.31
N ARG A 79 -28.37 4.40 6.34
CA ARG A 79 -27.44 4.96 7.34
C ARG A 79 -25.98 4.92 6.92
N LEU A 80 -25.65 4.25 5.82
CA LEU A 80 -24.27 4.19 5.33
C LEU A 80 -23.97 5.45 4.52
N GLU A 81 -22.93 6.16 4.95
CA GLU A 81 -22.50 7.42 4.33
C GLU A 81 -21.90 7.18 2.93
N ARG A 82 -21.84 8.24 2.12
CA ARG A 82 -21.22 8.22 0.78
C ARG A 82 -19.80 7.64 0.77
N ASN A 83 -19.03 7.92 1.82
CA ASN A 83 -17.63 7.50 1.93
C ASN A 83 -17.45 6.14 2.62
N THR A 84 -18.49 5.30 2.64
CA THR A 84 -18.41 3.95 3.24
C THR A 84 -18.57 2.90 2.17
N ILE A 85 -17.71 1.88 2.17
CA ILE A 85 -17.87 0.69 1.32
C ILE A 85 -18.10 -0.51 2.21
N LEU A 86 -19.15 -1.26 1.91
CA LEU A 86 -19.46 -2.52 2.59
C LEU A 86 -18.93 -3.68 1.75
N LEU A 87 -17.95 -4.40 2.30
CA LEU A 87 -17.30 -5.55 1.69
C LEU A 87 -17.76 -6.84 2.39
N PRO A 88 -18.06 -7.93 1.68
CA PRO A 88 -18.25 -9.23 2.30
C PRO A 88 -16.93 -9.74 2.87
N ARG A 89 -17.00 -10.47 3.99
CA ARG A 89 -15.83 -11.10 4.63
C ARG A 89 -15.04 -12.04 3.71
N LEU A 90 -15.66 -12.56 2.65
CA LEU A 90 -14.97 -13.38 1.65
C LEU A 90 -13.92 -12.58 0.85
N LEU A 91 -14.19 -11.30 0.56
CA LEU A 91 -13.23 -10.39 -0.09
C LEU A 91 -12.22 -9.82 0.89
N MET A 92 -12.67 -9.58 2.13
CA MET A 92 -11.84 -9.04 3.20
C MET A 92 -11.93 -9.94 4.42
N PRO A 93 -11.04 -10.94 4.55
CA PRO A 93 -11.14 -11.94 5.63
C PRO A 93 -10.80 -11.36 7.02
N MET A 94 -10.16 -10.20 7.06
CA MET A 94 -9.72 -9.52 8.28
C MET A 94 -10.79 -8.54 8.78
N ASN A 95 -10.83 -8.31 10.09
CA ASN A 95 -11.72 -7.31 10.68
C ASN A 95 -11.19 -5.90 10.36
N MET A 96 -11.79 -5.26 9.35
CA MET A 96 -11.40 -3.93 8.85
C MET A 96 -12.48 -2.87 9.09
N ASP A 97 -13.41 -3.13 10.01
CA ASP A 97 -14.49 -2.20 10.31
C ASP A 97 -13.97 -0.85 10.80
N GLY A 98 -14.38 0.22 10.11
CA GLY A 98 -14.02 1.60 10.41
C GLY A 98 -12.60 2.00 9.96
N VAL A 99 -11.85 1.10 9.33
CA VAL A 99 -10.52 1.41 8.77
C VAL A 99 -10.68 2.28 7.53
N GLN A 100 -9.86 3.33 7.42
CA GLN A 100 -9.83 4.20 6.25
C GLN A 100 -8.85 3.68 5.20
N ALA A 101 -9.26 3.73 3.94
CA ALA A 101 -8.46 3.35 2.77
C ALA A 101 -8.83 4.18 1.55
N ASP A 102 -7.88 4.33 0.64
CA ASP A 102 -8.18 4.79 -0.71
C ASP A 102 -8.67 3.61 -1.54
N CYS A 103 -9.80 3.77 -2.21
CA CYS A 103 -10.43 2.72 -2.99
C CYS A 103 -10.39 3.09 -4.47
N LYS A 104 -9.84 2.22 -5.31
CA LYS A 104 -9.86 2.35 -6.77
C LYS A 104 -10.67 1.22 -7.37
N ILE A 105 -11.59 1.55 -8.27
CA ILE A 105 -12.41 0.58 -9.00
C ILE A 105 -11.90 0.54 -10.43
N TYR A 106 -11.58 -0.67 -10.86
CA TYR A 106 -11.11 -1.00 -12.19
C TYR A 106 -12.18 -1.74 -12.97
N TYR A 107 -12.28 -1.43 -14.25
CA TYR A 107 -12.98 -2.23 -15.23
C TYR A 107 -11.93 -3.08 -15.96
N ALA A 108 -11.98 -4.39 -15.73
CA ALA A 108 -11.08 -5.34 -16.38
C ALA A 108 -11.80 -6.03 -17.53
N PHE A 109 -11.12 -6.12 -18.67
CA PHE A 109 -11.68 -6.70 -19.88
C PHE A 109 -10.59 -7.33 -20.75
N THR A 110 -11.01 -8.22 -21.65
CA THR A 110 -10.11 -8.82 -22.65
C THR A 110 -10.13 -7.97 -23.92
N ASP A 111 -8.98 -7.44 -24.33
CA ASP A 111 -8.88 -6.65 -25.55
C ASP A 111 -9.09 -7.51 -26.82
N ALA A 112 -9.22 -6.86 -27.98
CA ALA A 112 -9.41 -7.55 -29.26
C ALA A 112 -8.27 -8.51 -29.66
N ARG A 113 -7.15 -8.53 -28.91
CA ARG A 113 -6.02 -9.45 -29.11
C ARG A 113 -5.98 -10.57 -28.08
N GLY A 114 -7.00 -10.68 -27.23
CA GLY A 114 -7.04 -11.67 -26.16
C GLY A 114 -6.21 -11.31 -24.94
N LYS A 115 -5.69 -10.08 -24.84
CA LYS A 115 -4.91 -9.65 -23.67
C LYS A 115 -5.82 -8.98 -22.64
N ARG A 116 -5.76 -9.43 -21.39
CA ARG A 116 -6.43 -8.78 -20.26
C ARG A 116 -5.87 -7.37 -20.04
N ARG A 117 -6.78 -6.42 -19.87
CA ARG A 117 -6.53 -5.00 -19.60
C ARG A 117 -7.42 -4.56 -18.46
N ASP A 118 -6.92 -3.61 -17.70
CA ASP A 118 -7.58 -2.97 -16.57
C ASP A 118 -7.56 -1.46 -16.79
N VAL A 119 -8.69 -0.82 -16.53
CA VAL A 119 -8.82 0.64 -16.60
C VAL A 119 -9.48 1.11 -15.33
N GLN A 120 -8.86 2.08 -14.66
CA GLN A 120 -9.47 2.72 -13.50
C GLN A 120 -10.67 3.54 -13.96
N VAL A 121 -11.87 3.15 -13.55
CA VAL A 121 -13.13 3.87 -13.85
C VAL A 121 -13.51 4.82 -12.73
N TYR A 122 -13.11 4.53 -11.50
CA TYR A 122 -13.48 5.36 -10.35
C TYR A 122 -12.44 5.27 -9.24
N ALA A 123 -12.32 6.36 -8.47
CA ALA A 123 -11.46 6.39 -7.29
C ALA A 123 -12.10 7.22 -6.17
N MET A 124 -12.05 6.66 -4.97
CA MET A 124 -12.49 7.29 -3.73
C MET A 124 -11.31 7.39 -2.79
N ARG A 125 -11.19 8.52 -2.11
CA ARG A 125 -10.18 8.72 -1.05
C ARG A 125 -10.85 8.65 0.32
N ASP A 126 -10.08 8.26 1.32
CA ASP A 126 -10.49 8.25 2.73
C ASP A 126 -11.78 7.44 3.01
N VAL A 127 -12.00 6.35 2.27
CA VAL A 127 -13.17 5.49 2.40
C VAL A 127 -13.10 4.69 3.69
N ARG A 128 -14.18 4.70 4.47
CA ARG A 128 -14.35 3.80 5.60
C ARG A 128 -14.81 2.44 5.13
N LEU A 129 -14.07 1.40 5.50
CA LEU A 129 -14.46 0.03 5.22
C LEU A 129 -15.44 -0.46 6.29
N ALA A 130 -16.48 -1.15 5.85
CA ALA A 130 -17.36 -1.96 6.68
C ALA A 130 -17.32 -3.39 6.15
N VAL A 131 -17.20 -4.37 7.02
CA VAL A 131 -17.14 -5.78 6.66
C VAL A 131 -18.45 -6.46 7.04
N SER A 132 -19.18 -6.92 6.04
CA SER A 132 -20.38 -7.72 6.27
C SER A 132 -19.99 -9.17 6.61
N PRO A 133 -20.47 -9.71 7.75
CA PRO A 133 -20.25 -11.11 8.10
C PRO A 133 -21.03 -12.07 7.18
N VAL A 134 -22.06 -11.57 6.48
CA VAL A 134 -22.93 -12.34 5.59
C VAL A 134 -22.68 -11.93 4.14
N LYS A 135 -22.85 -12.89 3.22
CA LYS A 135 -22.85 -12.62 1.77
C LYS A 135 -23.95 -11.60 1.45
N LEU A 136 -23.57 -10.55 0.72
CA LEU A 136 -24.52 -9.52 0.32
C LEU A 136 -25.51 -10.10 -0.70
N PRO A 137 -26.83 -9.91 -0.54
CA PRO A 137 -27.81 -10.39 -1.52
C PRO A 137 -27.80 -9.56 -2.81
N ARG A 138 -28.13 -10.19 -3.93
CA ARG A 138 -28.34 -9.51 -5.21
C ARG A 138 -29.58 -8.62 -5.12
N VAL A 139 -29.49 -7.44 -5.70
CA VAL A 139 -30.62 -6.50 -5.85
C VAL A 139 -30.76 -6.12 -7.32
N SER A 140 -31.96 -5.71 -7.74
CA SER A 140 -32.24 -5.36 -9.15
C SER A 140 -31.38 -4.22 -9.69
N THR A 141 -30.90 -3.33 -8.81
CA THR A 141 -30.03 -2.20 -9.13
C THR A 141 -28.53 -2.56 -9.06
N THR A 142 -28.19 -3.84 -8.92
CA THR A 142 -26.78 -4.26 -8.96
C THR A 142 -26.24 -4.08 -10.37
N ILE A 143 -25.12 -3.40 -10.51
CA ILE A 143 -24.40 -3.28 -11.76
C ILE A 143 -23.27 -4.31 -11.83
N TYR A 144 -23.04 -4.79 -13.03
CA TYR A 144 -22.01 -5.76 -13.40
C TYR A 144 -21.20 -5.21 -14.57
N GLY A 145 -20.06 -5.82 -14.89
CA GLY A 145 -19.20 -5.33 -15.96
C GLY A 145 -19.76 -5.60 -17.37
N GLN A 146 -21.00 -6.04 -17.48
CA GLN A 146 -21.63 -6.53 -18.72
C GLN A 146 -22.64 -5.55 -19.35
N GLU A 147 -22.78 -4.30 -18.89
CA GLU A 147 -23.69 -3.35 -19.55
C GLU A 147 -23.10 -2.85 -20.88
N ILE A 148 -23.88 -2.82 -21.96
CA ILE A 148 -23.40 -2.43 -23.29
C ILE A 148 -23.95 -1.05 -23.66
N PRO A 149 -23.09 -0.05 -23.93
CA PRO A 149 -23.53 1.27 -24.36
C PRO A 149 -24.02 1.28 -25.81
N ASP A 150 -24.78 2.29 -26.20
CA ASP A 150 -25.28 2.47 -27.57
C ASP A 150 -24.18 3.03 -28.49
N VAL A 151 -23.30 2.14 -28.95
CA VAL A 151 -22.19 2.43 -29.87
C VAL A 151 -22.25 1.53 -31.10
N ALA A 152 -21.54 1.91 -32.17
CA ALA A 152 -21.47 1.10 -33.38
C ALA A 152 -20.72 -0.22 -33.11
N THR A 153 -21.24 -1.32 -33.64
CA THR A 153 -20.66 -2.67 -33.44
C THR A 153 -19.21 -2.76 -33.94
N GLU A 154 -18.88 -2.00 -34.99
CA GLU A 154 -17.54 -2.03 -35.59
C GLU A 154 -16.46 -1.34 -34.74
N ASP A 155 -16.85 -0.39 -33.88
CA ASP A 155 -15.93 0.42 -33.07
C ASP A 155 -15.52 -0.27 -31.76
N VAL A 156 -16.25 -1.32 -31.37
CA VAL A 156 -16.02 -2.08 -30.14
C VAL A 156 -15.61 -3.53 -30.42
N CYS A 157 -15.21 -4.24 -29.37
CA CYS A 157 -15.07 -5.69 -29.42
C CYS A 157 -15.92 -6.36 -28.35
N PHE A 158 -16.17 -7.65 -28.56
CA PHE A 158 -16.85 -8.52 -27.64
C PHE A 158 -15.90 -9.64 -27.23
N PRO A 159 -16.07 -10.22 -26.02
CA PRO A 159 -15.31 -11.38 -25.64
C PRO A 159 -15.60 -12.56 -26.60
N PRO A 160 -14.65 -13.49 -26.77
CA PRO A 160 -14.96 -14.75 -27.41
C PRO A 160 -16.00 -15.48 -26.54
N VAL A 161 -17.19 -15.69 -27.08
CA VAL A 161 -18.25 -16.47 -26.44
C VAL A 161 -18.35 -17.79 -27.18
N ASP A 162 -18.24 -18.89 -26.45
CA ASP A 162 -18.49 -20.22 -27.02
C ASP A 162 -20.00 -20.36 -27.25
N PHE A 163 -20.38 -20.55 -28.50
CA PHE A 163 -21.77 -20.75 -28.88
C PHE A 163 -22.10 -22.23 -28.79
N ASP A 164 -22.98 -22.61 -27.86
CA ASP A 164 -23.49 -23.98 -27.76
C ASP A 164 -24.28 -24.40 -29.01
N GLN A 165 -24.81 -23.44 -29.77
CA GLN A 165 -25.52 -23.66 -31.03
C GLN A 165 -25.01 -22.68 -32.10
N ALA A 166 -24.69 -23.20 -33.29
CA ALA A 166 -24.35 -22.34 -34.42
C ALA A 166 -25.53 -21.38 -34.70
N PRO A 167 -25.29 -20.06 -34.80
CA PRO A 167 -26.35 -19.10 -35.04
C PRO A 167 -27.12 -19.48 -36.31
N PRO A 168 -28.46 -19.40 -36.32
CA PRO A 168 -29.27 -19.78 -37.46
C PRO A 168 -29.03 -18.81 -38.63
N GLY A 169 -28.16 -19.22 -39.56
CA GLY A 169 -27.86 -18.49 -40.79
C GLY A 169 -26.90 -17.31 -40.63
N VAL A 170 -26.37 -16.84 -41.77
CA VAL A 170 -25.53 -15.65 -41.86
C VAL A 170 -26.44 -14.42 -41.89
N SER A 171 -26.93 -14.00 -40.73
CA SER A 171 -27.58 -12.69 -40.60
C SER A 171 -26.53 -11.58 -40.71
N ALA A 172 -26.90 -10.47 -41.35
CA ALA A 172 -26.04 -9.29 -41.43
C ALA A 172 -25.67 -8.81 -40.02
N THR A 173 -24.40 -8.46 -39.82
CA THR A 173 -23.92 -7.89 -38.54
C THR A 173 -24.72 -6.63 -38.23
N PRO A 174 -25.44 -6.55 -37.09
CA PRO A 174 -26.15 -5.35 -36.70
C PRO A 174 -25.22 -4.14 -36.59
N GLU A 175 -25.71 -2.97 -36.98
CA GLU A 175 -24.94 -1.72 -36.88
C GLU A 175 -24.65 -1.31 -35.43
N ARG A 176 -25.54 -1.67 -34.49
CA ARG A 176 -25.46 -1.30 -33.07
C ARG A 176 -24.98 -2.46 -32.20
N ALA A 177 -24.05 -2.15 -31.28
CA ALA A 177 -23.44 -3.12 -30.38
C ALA A 177 -24.47 -3.84 -29.48
N ILE A 178 -25.51 -3.12 -29.03
CA ILE A 178 -26.60 -3.68 -28.23
C ILE A 178 -27.37 -4.73 -29.03
N ALA A 179 -27.68 -4.46 -30.30
CA ALA A 179 -28.39 -5.39 -31.16
C ALA A 179 -27.53 -6.63 -31.48
N TYR A 180 -26.23 -6.43 -31.69
CA TYR A 180 -25.27 -7.53 -31.84
C TYR A 180 -25.26 -8.43 -30.61
N ALA A 181 -25.12 -7.86 -29.41
CA ALA A 181 -25.09 -8.64 -28.18
C ALA A 181 -26.39 -9.41 -27.89
N ALA A 182 -27.54 -8.81 -28.20
CA ALA A 182 -28.84 -9.47 -28.07
C ALA A 182 -28.97 -10.65 -29.06
N GLN A 183 -28.57 -10.44 -30.32
CA GLN A 183 -28.62 -11.48 -31.36
C GLN A 183 -27.77 -12.70 -30.99
N TYR A 184 -26.58 -12.46 -30.44
CA TYR A 184 -25.62 -13.51 -30.08
C TYR A 184 -25.73 -13.95 -28.61
N LYS A 185 -26.71 -13.44 -27.85
CA LYS A 185 -26.90 -13.75 -26.42
C LYS A 185 -25.61 -13.64 -25.60
N ILE A 186 -24.80 -12.63 -25.90
CA ILE A 186 -23.46 -12.47 -25.31
C ILE A 186 -23.55 -12.35 -23.80
N LEU A 187 -24.55 -11.59 -23.31
CA LEU A 187 -24.76 -11.37 -21.89
C LEU A 187 -25.25 -12.64 -21.17
N ASP A 188 -26.10 -13.45 -21.81
CA ASP A 188 -26.62 -14.68 -21.23
C ASP A 188 -25.52 -15.76 -21.09
N ASN A 189 -24.52 -15.70 -21.98
CA ASN A 189 -23.42 -16.66 -22.01
C ASN A 189 -22.16 -16.16 -21.27
N TRP A 190 -22.18 -14.93 -20.74
CA TRP A 190 -21.05 -14.38 -20.00
C TRP A 190 -21.04 -14.90 -18.57
N ARG A 191 -20.03 -15.68 -18.21
CA ARG A 191 -19.98 -16.39 -16.91
C ARG A 191 -19.05 -15.79 -15.87
N GLU A 192 -18.20 -14.83 -16.23
CA GLU A 192 -17.18 -14.30 -15.31
C GLU A 192 -17.83 -13.61 -14.08
N ASP A 193 -19.02 -13.03 -14.27
CA ASP A 193 -19.78 -12.34 -13.22
C ASP A 193 -20.82 -13.24 -12.49
N ASP A 194 -21.01 -14.50 -12.91
CA ASP A 194 -22.03 -15.40 -12.32
C ASP A 194 -21.76 -15.71 -10.86
N GLU A 195 -20.49 -15.76 -10.45
CA GLU A 195 -20.07 -15.95 -9.07
C GLU A 195 -19.49 -14.69 -8.43
N ALA A 196 -19.58 -13.54 -9.12
CA ALA A 196 -18.99 -12.29 -8.67
C ALA A 196 -19.47 -11.91 -7.27
N LEU A 197 -18.50 -11.48 -6.47
CA LEU A 197 -18.75 -11.06 -5.10
C LEU A 197 -19.33 -9.66 -5.12
N LEU A 198 -20.34 -9.44 -4.29
CA LEU A 198 -21.02 -8.15 -4.27
C LEU A 198 -20.38 -7.23 -3.25
N ILE A 199 -20.15 -5.99 -3.64
CA ILE A 199 -19.81 -4.89 -2.73
C ILE A 199 -20.97 -3.90 -2.68
N SER A 200 -21.15 -3.24 -1.55
CA SER A 200 -22.16 -2.20 -1.39
C SER A 200 -21.52 -0.82 -1.33
N VAL A 201 -22.02 0.09 -2.15
CA VAL A 201 -21.60 1.50 -2.20
C VAL A 201 -22.82 2.42 -2.11
N HIS A 202 -22.59 3.71 -1.93
CA HIS A 202 -23.67 4.69 -1.97
C HIS A 202 -24.28 4.81 -3.37
N ASN A 203 -25.58 5.16 -3.46
CA ASN A 203 -26.28 5.20 -4.73
C ASN A 203 -25.65 6.18 -5.73
N ASP A 204 -25.25 7.36 -5.27
CA ASP A 204 -24.59 8.35 -6.14
C ASP A 204 -23.26 7.81 -6.69
N VAL A 205 -22.50 7.10 -5.85
CA VAL A 205 -21.23 6.47 -6.25
C VAL A 205 -21.48 5.36 -7.29
N LEU A 206 -22.55 4.59 -7.12
CA LEU A 206 -22.96 3.57 -8.09
C LEU A 206 -23.23 4.18 -9.47
N GLU A 207 -24.00 5.27 -9.52
CA GLU A 207 -24.30 5.98 -10.78
C GLU A 207 -23.03 6.60 -11.38
N GLU A 208 -22.17 7.21 -10.56
CA GLU A 208 -20.87 7.75 -11.02
C GLU A 208 -19.98 6.66 -11.64
N ILE A 209 -19.91 5.46 -11.05
CA ILE A 209 -19.15 4.32 -11.60
C ILE A 209 -19.73 3.86 -12.95
N LYS A 210 -21.06 3.80 -13.04
CA LYS A 210 -21.78 3.38 -14.24
C LYS A 210 -21.58 4.39 -15.38
N GLU A 211 -21.71 5.67 -15.07
CA GLU A 211 -21.48 6.77 -16.01
C GLU A 211 -20.03 6.80 -16.48
N ALA A 212 -19.06 6.77 -15.57
CA ALA A 212 -17.63 6.80 -15.92
C ALA A 212 -17.22 5.63 -16.83
N ARG A 213 -17.76 4.42 -16.60
CA ARG A 213 -17.54 3.29 -17.51
C ARG A 213 -18.13 3.55 -18.90
N ARG A 214 -19.37 4.04 -18.96
CA ARG A 214 -20.06 4.34 -20.22
C ARG A 214 -19.35 5.43 -21.02
N GLU A 215 -18.93 6.49 -20.35
CA GLU A 215 -18.15 7.57 -20.95
C GLU A 215 -16.84 7.04 -21.52
N TRP A 216 -16.08 6.26 -20.74
CA TRP A 216 -14.83 5.68 -21.20
C TRP A 216 -14.99 4.82 -22.46
N ILE A 217 -15.98 3.92 -22.50
CA ILE A 217 -16.23 3.09 -23.69
C ILE A 217 -16.60 3.96 -24.89
N THR A 218 -17.48 4.94 -24.70
CA THR A 218 -17.92 5.85 -25.78
C THR A 218 -16.74 6.64 -26.32
N GLU A 219 -15.90 7.22 -25.45
CA GLU A 219 -14.71 7.96 -25.85
C GLU A 219 -13.70 7.10 -26.63
N GLU A 220 -13.44 5.86 -26.19
CA GLU A 220 -12.54 4.95 -26.89
C GLU A 220 -13.13 4.51 -28.24
N ALA A 221 -14.43 4.24 -28.31
CA ALA A 221 -15.12 3.96 -29.57
C ALA A 221 -15.02 5.15 -30.54
N GLU A 222 -15.20 6.39 -30.05
CA GLU A 222 -15.02 7.58 -30.87
C GLU A 222 -13.59 7.75 -31.38
N LYS A 223 -12.58 7.45 -30.54
CA LYS A 223 -11.16 7.50 -30.95
C LYS A 223 -10.90 6.50 -32.07
N VAL A 224 -11.47 5.30 -31.98
CA VAL A 224 -11.41 4.28 -33.04
C VAL A 224 -12.06 4.78 -34.33
N ARG A 225 -13.28 5.33 -34.23
CA ARG A 225 -14.02 5.91 -35.37
C ARG A 225 -13.23 7.02 -36.05
N LYS A 226 -12.74 8.01 -35.29
CA LYS A 226 -11.91 9.13 -35.79
C LYS A 226 -10.62 8.64 -36.45
N ALA A 227 -9.97 7.63 -35.86
CA ALA A 227 -8.77 7.02 -36.44
C ALA A 227 -9.04 6.34 -37.79
N ARG A 228 -10.27 5.84 -38.02
CA ARG A 228 -10.68 5.21 -39.28
C ARG A 228 -11.14 6.22 -40.34
N GLU A 229 -11.86 7.25 -39.95
CA GLU A 229 -12.39 8.28 -40.86
C GLU A 229 -11.34 9.28 -41.35
N GLY A 230 -10.18 9.37 -40.67
CA GLY A 230 -9.11 10.28 -41.05
C GLY A 230 -8.46 10.01 -42.42
N GLY A 231 -7.82 11.05 -42.97
CA GLY A 231 -7.02 10.94 -44.19
C GLY A 231 -5.92 9.87 -44.11
N ALA A 232 -5.35 9.48 -45.25
CA ALA A 232 -4.38 8.36 -45.31
C ALA A 232 -3.20 8.50 -44.33
N MET A 233 -2.69 9.71 -44.14
CA MET A 233 -1.62 10.01 -43.19
C MET A 233 -2.07 9.87 -41.72
N HIS A 234 -3.29 10.32 -41.39
CA HIS A 234 -3.87 10.18 -40.06
C HIS A 234 -4.14 8.71 -39.72
N ARG A 235 -4.67 7.95 -40.68
CA ARG A 235 -4.85 6.49 -40.56
C ARG A 235 -3.53 5.77 -40.33
N TRP A 236 -2.47 6.15 -41.04
CA TRP A 236 -1.15 5.53 -40.87
C TRP A 236 -0.57 5.78 -39.48
N LEU A 237 -0.61 7.03 -39.00
CA LEU A 237 -0.17 7.42 -37.66
C LEU A 237 -0.98 6.72 -36.56
N ASN A 238 -2.30 6.56 -36.77
CA ASN A 238 -3.22 6.03 -35.76
C ASN A 238 -3.59 4.54 -35.95
N ARG A 239 -2.82 3.78 -36.75
CA ARG A 239 -3.02 2.32 -36.93
C ARG A 239 -3.05 1.56 -35.61
N GLY A 240 -2.31 2.04 -34.60
CA GLY A 240 -2.29 1.45 -33.27
C GLY A 240 -3.61 1.60 -32.52
N VAL A 241 -4.33 2.71 -32.70
CA VAL A 241 -5.57 3.06 -32.01
C VAL A 241 -6.74 2.26 -32.57
N ALA A 242 -6.86 2.18 -33.90
CA ALA A 242 -7.91 1.37 -34.55
C ALA A 242 -7.85 -0.13 -34.19
N ARG A 243 -6.70 -0.61 -33.72
CA ARG A 243 -6.51 -2.00 -33.24
C ARG A 243 -6.80 -2.19 -31.74
N LYS A 244 -7.09 -1.12 -31.00
CA LYS A 244 -7.38 -1.10 -29.56
C LYS A 244 -8.86 -0.80 -29.32
N ARG A 245 -9.74 -1.58 -29.96
CA ARG A 245 -11.18 -1.45 -29.70
C ARG A 245 -11.47 -1.77 -28.23
N PRO A 246 -12.26 -0.95 -27.53
CA PRO A 246 -12.67 -1.24 -26.16
C PRO A 246 -13.61 -2.45 -26.16
N ASN A 247 -13.52 -3.28 -25.12
CA ASN A 247 -14.47 -4.36 -24.93
C ASN A 247 -15.65 -3.85 -24.09
N VAL A 248 -16.86 -4.10 -24.59
CA VAL A 248 -18.12 -3.69 -23.94
C VAL A 248 -18.57 -4.67 -22.86
N VAL A 249 -17.90 -5.80 -22.70
CA VAL A 249 -18.13 -6.78 -21.64
C VAL A 249 -16.83 -7.04 -20.89
N GLY A 250 -16.91 -7.02 -19.56
CA GLY A 250 -15.80 -7.28 -18.65
C GLY A 250 -16.33 -7.46 -17.23
N SER A 251 -15.47 -7.23 -16.25
CA SER A 251 -15.80 -7.40 -14.83
C SER A 251 -15.21 -6.25 -14.02
N TYR A 252 -15.85 -5.89 -12.91
CA TYR A 252 -15.28 -4.90 -11.99
C TYR A 252 -14.30 -5.55 -11.01
N TYR A 253 -13.22 -4.84 -10.70
CA TYR A 253 -12.24 -5.19 -9.69
C TYR A 253 -12.04 -3.99 -8.77
N ILE A 254 -11.72 -4.22 -7.50
CA ILE A 254 -11.41 -3.17 -6.52
C ILE A 254 -9.98 -3.33 -6.02
N LYS A 255 -9.30 -2.21 -5.85
CA LYS A 255 -7.99 -2.13 -5.20
C LYS A 255 -8.11 -1.20 -4.00
N LEU A 256 -7.63 -1.66 -2.86
CA LEU A 256 -7.67 -0.92 -1.60
C LEU A 256 -6.25 -0.53 -1.20
N GLU A 257 -6.02 0.75 -0.98
CA GLU A 257 -4.73 1.33 -0.61
C GLU A 257 -4.83 1.89 0.81
N PHE A 258 -4.13 1.26 1.75
CA PHE A 258 -4.09 1.70 3.14
C PHE A 258 -2.95 2.69 3.39
N SER A 259 -3.11 3.54 4.41
CA SER A 259 -2.05 4.47 4.84
C SER A 259 -0.81 3.72 5.35
N HIS A 260 0.38 4.24 5.02
CA HIS A 260 1.67 3.73 5.50
C HIS A 260 2.21 4.51 6.70
N GLU A 261 1.40 5.39 7.29
CA GLU A 261 1.84 6.16 8.44
C GLU A 261 2.15 5.22 9.62
N PRO A 262 3.30 5.39 10.30
CA PRO A 262 3.64 4.56 11.47
C PRO A 262 2.56 4.56 12.55
N TRP A 263 1.83 5.67 12.68
CA TRP A 263 0.68 5.75 13.57
C TRP A 263 -0.45 4.80 13.16
N PHE A 264 -0.77 4.73 11.87
CA PHE A 264 -1.77 3.79 11.34
C PHE A 264 -1.34 2.35 11.63
N VAL A 265 -0.08 2.01 11.37
CA VAL A 265 0.53 0.71 11.66
C VAL A 265 0.36 0.29 13.11
N LEU A 266 0.67 1.20 14.05
CA LEU A 266 0.64 0.91 15.48
C LEU A 266 -0.78 0.79 16.04
N THR A 267 -1.75 1.52 15.47
CA THR A 267 -3.07 1.69 16.10
C THR A 267 -4.23 1.09 15.30
N ARG A 268 -4.24 1.28 13.99
CA ARG A 268 -5.41 1.03 13.13
C ARG A 268 -5.21 -0.07 12.09
N HIS A 269 -3.97 -0.52 11.87
CA HIS A 269 -3.67 -1.55 10.87
C HIS A 269 -4.46 -2.84 11.15
N PRO A 270 -5.04 -3.48 10.12
CA PRO A 270 -5.93 -4.63 10.33
C PRO A 270 -5.17 -5.91 10.71
N ASP A 271 -3.91 -6.04 10.29
CA ASP A 271 -3.06 -7.17 10.65
C ASP A 271 -2.54 -7.01 12.10
N ARG A 272 -2.94 -7.95 12.95
CA ARG A 272 -2.54 -8.02 14.37
C ARG A 272 -1.06 -8.38 14.52
N GLU A 273 -0.51 -9.23 13.66
CA GLU A 273 0.89 -9.65 13.75
C GLU A 273 1.82 -8.50 13.40
N LEU A 274 1.48 -7.74 12.35
CA LEU A 274 2.18 -6.52 12.01
C LEU A 274 2.13 -5.49 13.16
N LYS A 275 0.95 -5.30 13.75
CA LYS A 275 0.79 -4.43 14.94
C LYS A 275 1.69 -4.87 16.09
N MET A 276 1.70 -6.16 16.44
CA MET A 276 2.52 -6.68 17.53
C MET A 276 4.01 -6.49 17.23
N THR A 277 4.44 -6.73 15.99
CA THR A 277 5.83 -6.56 15.56
C THR A 277 6.26 -5.09 15.63
N ALA A 278 5.41 -4.18 15.17
CA ALA A 278 5.66 -2.74 15.26
C ALA A 278 5.73 -2.27 16.72
N TRP A 279 4.82 -2.73 17.58
CA TRP A 279 4.85 -2.43 19.02
C TRP A 279 6.07 -2.99 19.73
N LEU A 280 6.48 -4.24 19.42
CA LEU A 280 7.69 -4.83 19.96
C LEU A 280 8.93 -4.01 19.58
N THR A 281 8.98 -3.50 18.35
CA THR A 281 10.05 -2.62 17.87
C THR A 281 10.09 -1.31 18.67
N VAL A 282 8.93 -0.70 18.94
CA VAL A 282 8.84 0.50 19.79
C VAL A 282 9.31 0.18 21.22
N LEU A 283 8.83 -0.91 21.83
CA LEU A 283 9.12 -1.27 23.21
C LEU A 283 10.60 -1.62 23.43
N THR A 284 11.19 -2.42 22.54
CA THR A 284 12.63 -2.76 22.59
C THR A 284 13.51 -1.52 22.43
N SER A 285 13.07 -0.58 21.62
CA SER A 285 13.79 0.68 21.39
C SER A 285 13.66 1.65 22.58
N MET A 286 12.46 1.77 23.16
CA MET A 286 12.26 2.47 24.42
C MET A 286 13.11 1.88 25.55
N PHE A 287 13.19 0.54 25.62
CA PHE A 287 14.03 -0.16 26.58
C PHE A 287 15.52 0.16 26.37
N ALA A 288 16.00 0.17 25.12
CA ALA A 288 17.37 0.55 24.81
C ALA A 288 17.70 1.99 25.26
N VAL A 289 16.81 2.95 25.00
CA VAL A 289 16.96 4.34 25.49
C VAL A 289 16.95 4.39 27.01
N LEU A 290 16.05 3.65 27.66
CA LEU A 290 15.98 3.60 29.13
C LEU A 290 17.25 3.01 29.74
N MET A 291 17.81 1.95 29.16
CA MET A 291 19.06 1.33 29.61
C MET A 291 20.27 2.25 29.38
N GLU A 292 20.26 3.05 28.31
CA GLU A 292 21.30 4.02 28.02
C GLU A 292 21.21 5.27 28.91
N ALA A 293 20.00 5.73 29.22
CA ALA A 293 19.77 6.83 30.14
C ALA A 293 19.83 6.40 31.61
N TRP A 294 19.80 5.09 31.88
CA TRP A 294 19.97 4.57 33.23
C TRP A 294 21.35 4.97 33.73
N PRO A 295 21.47 5.63 34.88
CA PRO A 295 22.77 5.93 35.44
C PRO A 295 23.48 4.61 35.72
N THR A 296 24.44 4.26 34.87
CA THR A 296 25.50 3.34 35.27
C THR A 296 26.15 4.00 36.47
N ALA A 297 25.93 3.41 37.65
CA ALA A 297 26.43 3.96 38.89
C ALA A 297 27.92 4.28 38.69
N PRO A 298 28.35 5.55 38.77
CA PRO A 298 29.76 5.85 38.66
C PRO A 298 30.45 5.19 39.84
N GLU A 299 31.63 4.64 39.56
CA GLU A 299 32.65 4.04 40.43
C GLU A 299 32.96 4.85 41.71
N ARG A 300 31.96 5.11 42.56
CA ARG A 300 32.11 5.81 43.83
C ARG A 300 32.50 4.87 44.97
N MET A 301 32.48 3.55 44.75
CA MET A 301 32.92 2.58 45.76
C MET A 301 34.44 2.43 45.85
N GLU A 302 35.22 2.77 44.81
CA GLU A 302 36.68 2.60 44.88
C GLU A 302 37.42 3.76 45.56
N ARG A 303 36.88 4.99 45.54
CA ARG A 303 37.52 6.13 46.24
C ARG A 303 37.30 6.15 47.76
N SER A 304 36.27 5.46 48.26
CA SER A 304 36.05 5.36 49.71
C SER A 304 36.95 4.32 50.39
N ALA A 305 37.52 3.38 49.63
CA ALA A 305 38.49 2.41 50.16
C ALA A 305 39.94 2.96 50.19
N ALA A 306 40.27 3.93 49.35
CA ALA A 306 41.62 4.48 49.25
C ALA A 306 41.92 5.64 50.24
N ILE A 307 40.91 6.17 50.94
CA ILE A 307 41.08 7.34 51.84
C ILE A 307 41.18 6.92 53.33
N SER A 308 41.06 5.63 53.68
CA SER A 308 41.02 5.19 55.09
C SER A 308 42.30 4.56 55.65
N VAL A 309 43.49 4.74 55.05
CA VAL A 309 44.73 4.08 55.54
C VAL A 309 45.78 5.03 56.13
N GLU A 310 45.63 6.37 56.05
CA GLU A 310 46.75 7.28 56.40
C GLU A 310 46.63 8.08 57.71
N ASP A 311 45.62 7.84 58.56
CA ASP A 311 45.52 8.49 59.88
C ASP A 311 45.34 7.48 61.02
N ALA A 312 46.44 6.81 61.39
CA ALA A 312 46.53 6.06 62.65
C ALA A 312 47.32 6.90 63.69
N PRO A 313 46.68 7.42 64.75
CA PRO A 313 47.39 8.10 65.82
C PRO A 313 48.16 7.12 66.71
N THR A 314 49.39 7.50 67.02
CA THR A 314 50.35 6.82 67.92
C THR A 314 49.78 6.67 69.34
N PRO A 315 49.97 5.53 70.03
CA PRO A 315 49.43 5.33 71.37
C PRO A 315 50.22 6.14 72.42
N ARG A 316 49.54 7.06 73.12
CA ARG A 316 50.07 7.77 74.30
C ARG A 316 50.02 6.87 75.54
N GLY A 317 51.11 6.92 76.30
CA GLY A 317 51.39 6.11 77.47
C GLY A 317 50.39 6.24 78.62
N THR A 318 50.24 5.12 79.30
CA THR A 318 49.47 4.89 80.53
C THR A 318 50.10 5.61 81.72
N PRO A 319 49.36 6.39 82.53
CA PRO A 319 49.84 6.80 83.85
C PRO A 319 49.55 5.72 84.90
N ALA A 320 50.55 5.48 85.75
CA ALA A 320 50.56 4.51 86.83
C ALA A 320 49.50 4.80 87.92
N ARG A 321 48.83 3.75 88.41
CA ARG A 321 48.01 3.75 89.62
C ARG A 321 48.91 3.82 90.87
N PRO A 322 48.62 4.68 91.86
CA PRO A 322 49.25 4.57 93.16
C PRO A 322 48.65 3.40 93.96
N VAL A 323 49.55 2.62 94.54
CA VAL A 323 49.27 1.54 95.49
C VAL A 323 48.90 2.17 96.84
N ILE A 324 47.71 1.86 97.36
CA ILE A 324 47.37 2.05 98.77
C ILE A 324 47.14 0.66 99.36
N ARG A 325 47.96 0.33 100.36
CA ARG A 325 47.76 -0.79 101.30
C ARG A 325 48.04 -0.26 102.72
N PRO A 326 47.46 -0.90 103.73
CA PRO A 326 46.75 -0.28 104.86
C PRO A 326 47.61 0.51 105.83
#